data_AF-A0A6P8Y3T4-F1
#
_entry.id   AF-A0A6P8Y3T4-F1
#
_cell.length_a   1.000
_cell.length_b   1.000
_cell.length_c   1.000
_cell.angle_alpha   90.00
_cell.angle_beta   90.00
_cell.angle_gamma   90.00
#
_symmetry.space_group_name_H-M   'P 1'
#
loop_
_entity.id
_entity.type
_entity.pdbx_description
1 polymer ?
#
loop_
_entity_poly.entity_id
_entity_poly.type
_entity_poly.pdbx_seq_one_letter_code
_entity_poly.pdbx_strand_id
1 'polypeptide(L)'
;MARGFAKGDRVAAEAKWIELAGALNAIGPPIKDVAGWEKVWCDWKANIRKKIAQNKAEVRATGGGPYCQQPLTAMEEDVAKLCGLFEMVEGVGAVAYGAPTTIIEEEVAEEKAEEIATEEEEPSRKRRRTAAAVDLRSLCVAQVQEMKLINSTIVQSISKKWKVFAQEDLHLKKEHFQKNGNS
;
A
#
# COMPACT_ATOMS: atom_id res chain seq x y z
N MET A 1 -8.91 -1.84 21.25
CA MET A 1 -9.80 -2.89 20.69
C MET A 1 -9.76 -2.76 19.18
N ALA A 2 -9.20 -3.76 18.49
CA ALA A 2 -9.08 -3.78 17.04
C ALA A 2 -10.46 -4.02 16.41
N ARG A 3 -10.82 -3.22 15.39
CA ARG A 3 -12.08 -3.36 14.64
C ARG A 3 -12.12 -4.73 13.97
N GLY A 4 -13.22 -5.44 14.17
CA GLY A 4 -13.42 -6.80 13.70
C GLY A 4 -13.26 -6.95 12.20
N PHE A 5 -12.36 -7.83 11.79
CA PHE A 5 -12.56 -8.60 10.56
C PHE A 5 -13.84 -9.41 10.77
N ALA A 6 -14.86 -9.16 9.95
CA ALA A 6 -16.06 -9.98 9.98
C ALA A 6 -15.64 -11.43 9.74
N LYS A 7 -15.86 -12.29 10.73
CA LYS A 7 -15.67 -13.75 10.68
C LYS A 7 -16.67 -14.43 9.70
N GLY A 8 -17.25 -13.65 8.79
CA GLY A 8 -18.50 -13.93 8.11
C GLY A 8 -18.37 -14.61 6.76
N ASP A 9 -17.20 -14.65 6.13
CA ASP A 9 -17.12 -15.17 4.76
C ASP A 9 -15.97 -16.14 4.51
N ARG A 10 -15.34 -16.67 5.58
CA ARG A 10 -14.31 -17.70 5.42
C ARG A 10 -14.87 -18.94 4.72
N VAL A 11 -16.09 -19.34 5.07
CA VAL A 11 -16.77 -20.50 4.49
C VAL A 11 -17.13 -20.26 3.02
N ALA A 12 -17.61 -19.05 2.67
CA ALA A 12 -17.93 -18.75 1.28
C ALA A 12 -16.66 -18.58 0.42
N ALA A 13 -15.59 -18.01 0.98
CA ALA A 13 -14.29 -17.94 0.33
C ALA A 13 -13.73 -19.35 0.09
N GLU A 14 -13.80 -20.22 1.08
CA GLU A 14 -13.40 -21.64 0.96
C GLU A 14 -14.24 -22.37 -0.09
N ALA A 15 -15.56 -22.15 -0.13
CA ALA A 15 -16.43 -22.72 -1.15
C ALA A 15 -16.04 -22.28 -2.58
N LYS A 16 -15.75 -20.99 -2.78
CA LYS A 16 -15.25 -20.48 -4.08
C LYS A 16 -13.91 -21.08 -4.47
N TRP A 17 -13.03 -21.29 -3.49
CA TRP A 17 -11.75 -21.95 -3.74
C TRP A 17 -11.91 -23.42 -4.12
N ILE A 18 -12.85 -24.14 -3.50
CA ILE A 18 -13.19 -25.52 -3.87
C ILE A 18 -13.72 -25.57 -5.30
N GLU A 19 -14.65 -24.69 -5.67
CA GLU A 19 -15.19 -24.59 -7.02
C GLU A 19 -14.09 -24.30 -8.05
N LEU A 20 -13.24 -23.30 -7.78
CA LEU A 20 -12.13 -22.92 -8.64
C LEU A 20 -11.13 -24.07 -8.80
N ALA A 21 -10.76 -24.75 -7.71
CA ALA A 21 -9.87 -25.91 -7.75
C ALA A 21 -10.47 -27.04 -8.61
N GLY A 22 -11.77 -27.29 -8.47
CA GLY A 22 -12.50 -28.25 -9.32
C GLY A 22 -12.42 -27.89 -10.81
N ALA A 23 -12.70 -26.64 -11.16
CA ALA A 23 -12.62 -26.15 -12.53
C ALA A 23 -11.20 -26.23 -13.11
N LEU A 24 -10.18 -25.87 -12.33
CA LEU A 24 -8.78 -25.95 -12.75
C LEU A 24 -8.32 -27.41 -12.96
N ASN A 25 -8.69 -28.31 -12.04
CA ASN A 25 -8.36 -29.73 -12.15
C ASN A 25 -9.07 -30.41 -13.33
N ALA A 26 -10.24 -29.91 -13.77
CA ALA A 26 -10.97 -30.44 -14.92
C ALA A 26 -10.27 -30.17 -16.27
N ILE A 27 -9.41 -29.16 -16.34
CA ILE A 27 -8.64 -28.81 -17.55
C ILE A 27 -7.51 -29.83 -17.80
N GLY A 28 -7.17 -30.65 -16.79
CA GLY A 28 -6.17 -31.72 -16.87
C GLY A 28 -5.07 -31.56 -15.81
N PRO A 29 -3.99 -32.36 -15.90
CA PRO A 29 -2.84 -32.18 -15.01
C PRO A 29 -2.24 -30.78 -15.18
N PRO A 30 -1.71 -30.15 -14.10
CA PRO A 30 -1.55 -30.68 -12.74
C PRO A 30 -2.86 -30.63 -11.91
N ILE A 31 -3.18 -31.74 -11.24
CA ILE A 31 -4.29 -31.82 -10.28
C ILE A 31 -3.74 -31.43 -8.90
N LYS A 32 -4.34 -30.43 -8.25
CA LYS A 32 -3.95 -29.95 -6.91
C LYS A 32 -5.17 -29.79 -6.01
N ASP A 33 -4.93 -29.85 -4.71
CA ASP A 33 -5.91 -29.46 -3.71
C ASP A 33 -6.03 -27.92 -3.63
N VAL A 34 -7.00 -27.45 -2.85
CA VAL A 34 -7.25 -26.01 -2.67
C VAL A 34 -5.98 -25.28 -2.21
N ALA A 35 -5.28 -25.80 -1.21
CA ALA A 35 -4.07 -25.19 -0.68
C ALA A 35 -2.96 -25.09 -1.74
N GLY A 36 -2.81 -26.13 -2.58
CA GLY A 36 -1.89 -26.09 -3.72
C GLY A 36 -2.22 -24.99 -4.72
N TRP A 37 -3.50 -24.79 -5.04
CA TRP A 37 -3.95 -23.73 -5.95
C TRP A 37 -3.83 -22.33 -5.32
N GLU A 38 -4.12 -22.18 -4.03
CA GLU A 38 -3.88 -20.93 -3.30
C GLU A 38 -2.41 -20.52 -3.36
N LYS A 39 -1.50 -21.48 -3.21
CA LYS A 39 -0.05 -21.24 -3.34
C LYS A 39 0.30 -20.78 -4.76
N VAL A 40 -0.19 -21.48 -5.79
CA VAL A 40 0.06 -21.11 -7.20
C VAL A 40 -0.43 -19.68 -7.47
N TRP A 41 -1.62 -19.32 -6.99
CA TRP A 41 -2.16 -17.97 -7.12
C TRP A 41 -1.30 -16.93 -6.40
N CYS A 42 -0.84 -17.23 -5.18
CA CYS A 42 0.08 -16.36 -4.44
C CYS A 42 1.40 -16.16 -5.19
N ASP A 43 2.01 -17.24 -5.67
CA ASP A 43 3.27 -17.21 -6.42
C ASP A 43 3.10 -16.42 -7.72
N TRP A 44 1.98 -16.60 -8.44
CA TRP A 44 1.71 -15.87 -9.68
C TRP A 44 1.58 -14.36 -9.44
N LYS A 45 0.79 -13.93 -8.45
CA LYS A 45 0.73 -12.52 -8.05
C LYS A 45 2.08 -11.96 -7.62
N ALA A 46 2.88 -12.74 -6.88
CA ALA A 46 4.22 -12.32 -6.47
C ALA A 46 5.15 -12.12 -7.67
N ASN A 47 5.08 -13.00 -8.67
CA ASN A 47 5.83 -12.90 -9.91
C ASN A 47 5.40 -11.68 -10.73
N ILE A 48 4.09 -11.45 -10.91
CA ILE A 48 3.56 -10.26 -11.59
C ILE A 48 4.06 -8.98 -10.90
N ARG A 49 3.94 -8.91 -9.57
CA ARG A 49 4.41 -7.76 -8.79
C ARG A 49 5.92 -7.54 -8.94
N LYS A 50 6.71 -8.62 -8.96
CA LYS A 50 8.15 -8.55 -9.18
C LYS A 50 8.47 -7.97 -10.56
N LYS A 51 7.78 -8.43 -11.62
CA LYS A 51 7.91 -7.87 -12.98
C LYS A 51 7.61 -6.37 -13.00
N ILE A 52 6.49 -5.94 -12.40
CA ILE A 52 6.11 -4.52 -12.30
C ILE A 52 7.21 -3.71 -11.60
N ALA A 53 7.72 -4.21 -10.46
CA ALA A 53 8.77 -3.53 -9.71
C ALA A 53 10.10 -3.43 -10.48
N GLN A 54 10.48 -4.49 -11.20
CA GLN A 54 11.68 -4.49 -12.05
C GLN A 54 11.55 -3.47 -13.17
N ASN A 55 10.44 -3.48 -13.92
CA ASN A 55 10.21 -2.52 -15.00
C ASN A 55 10.28 -1.07 -14.50
N LYS A 56 9.70 -0.81 -13.33
CA LYS A 56 9.77 0.51 -12.70
C LYS A 56 11.19 0.91 -12.30
N ALA A 57 12.00 -0.02 -11.80
CA ALA A 57 13.40 0.23 -11.47
C ALA A 57 14.21 0.56 -12.74
N GLU A 58 13.98 -0.17 -13.84
CA GLU A 58 14.62 0.07 -15.13
C GLU A 58 14.25 1.44 -15.71
N VAL A 59 12.98 1.86 -15.64
CA VAL A 59 12.57 3.22 -16.05
C VAL A 59 13.30 4.31 -15.26
N ARG A 60 13.65 4.04 -14.00
CA ARG A 60 14.37 4.99 -13.13
C ARG A 60 15.89 4.94 -13.32
N ALA A 61 16.41 3.89 -13.93
CA ALA A 61 17.84 3.77 -14.17
C ALA A 61 18.24 4.71 -15.32
N THR A 62 19.15 5.64 -15.05
CA THR A 62 19.67 6.62 -16.03
C THR A 62 20.98 6.18 -16.69
N GLY A 63 21.50 5.00 -16.34
CA GLY A 63 22.70 4.44 -16.96
C GLY A 63 22.32 3.65 -18.21
N GLY A 64 22.92 3.97 -19.37
CA GLY A 64 22.64 3.38 -20.69
C GLY A 64 22.99 1.89 -20.86
N GLY A 65 22.64 1.06 -19.88
CA GLY A 65 22.71 -0.38 -19.96
C GLY A 65 21.60 -0.98 -20.86
N PRO A 66 21.65 -2.30 -21.10
CA PRO A 66 20.68 -2.98 -21.96
C PRO A 66 19.25 -2.85 -21.42
N TYR A 67 18.29 -2.59 -22.32
CA TYR A 67 16.86 -2.61 -21.98
C TYR A 67 16.44 -4.01 -21.53
N CYS A 68 16.00 -4.15 -20.28
CA CYS A 68 15.59 -5.43 -19.72
C CYS A 68 14.20 -5.43 -19.07
N GLN A 69 13.33 -4.47 -19.43
CA GLN A 69 11.94 -4.51 -19.00
C GLN A 69 11.22 -5.74 -19.58
N GLN A 70 10.36 -6.34 -18.77
CA GLN A 70 9.57 -7.50 -19.12
C GLN A 70 8.12 -7.10 -19.41
N PRO A 71 7.59 -7.30 -20.61
CA PRO A 71 6.19 -6.96 -20.89
C PRO A 71 5.25 -7.80 -20.02
N LEU A 72 4.18 -7.17 -19.55
CA LEU A 72 3.06 -7.88 -18.92
C LEU A 72 2.14 -8.38 -20.02
N THR A 73 1.67 -9.62 -19.88
CA THR A 73 0.60 -10.13 -20.75
C THR A 73 -0.73 -9.51 -20.34
N ALA A 74 -1.71 -9.48 -21.25
CA ALA A 74 -3.04 -8.90 -20.98
C ALA A 74 -3.70 -9.50 -19.71
N MET A 75 -3.58 -10.82 -19.52
CA MET A 75 -4.09 -11.49 -18.33
C MET A 75 -3.35 -11.07 -17.04
N GLU A 76 -2.03 -10.90 -17.10
CA GLU A 76 -1.25 -10.41 -15.95
C GLU A 76 -1.61 -8.97 -15.59
N GLU A 77 -1.88 -8.11 -16.58
CA GLU A 77 -2.35 -6.74 -16.35
C GLU A 77 -3.72 -6.71 -15.66
N ASP A 78 -4.66 -7.53 -16.10
CA ASP A 78 -6.00 -7.60 -15.50
C ASP A 78 -5.93 -8.10 -14.06
N VAL A 79 -5.11 -9.11 -13.79
CA VAL A 79 -4.83 -9.59 -12.43
C VAL A 79 -4.19 -8.48 -11.59
N ALA A 80 -3.24 -7.73 -12.16
CA ALA A 80 -2.58 -6.64 -11.46
C ALA A 80 -3.54 -5.50 -11.10
N LYS A 81 -4.44 -5.11 -12.01
CA LYS A 81 -5.49 -4.11 -11.75
C LYS A 81 -6.47 -4.60 -10.69
N LEU A 82 -6.99 -5.82 -10.84
CA LEU A 82 -7.97 -6.40 -9.91
C LEU A 82 -7.42 -6.52 -8.48
N CYS A 83 -6.13 -6.87 -8.34
CA CYS A 83 -5.49 -7.08 -7.05
C CYS A 83 -4.78 -5.83 -6.49
N GLY A 84 -4.83 -4.69 -7.19
CA GLY A 84 -4.15 -3.46 -6.79
C GLY A 84 -2.62 -3.58 -6.73
N LEU A 85 -2.02 -4.40 -7.60
CA LEU A 85 -0.57 -4.67 -7.55
C LEU A 85 0.27 -3.48 -8.01
N PHE A 86 -0.29 -2.60 -8.85
CA PHE A 86 0.41 -1.38 -9.30
C PHE A 86 0.60 -0.41 -8.13
N GLU A 87 -0.47 -0.14 -7.39
CA GLU A 87 -0.45 0.74 -6.21
C GLU A 87 0.49 0.20 -5.13
N MET A 88 0.55 -1.13 -4.96
CA MET A 88 1.48 -1.77 -4.04
C MET A 88 2.95 -1.53 -4.39
N VAL A 89 3.28 -1.40 -5.68
CA VAL A 89 4.66 -1.12 -6.16
C VAL A 89 4.93 0.38 -6.24
N GLU A 90 3.88 1.18 -6.47
CA GLU A 90 3.95 2.63 -6.44
C GLU A 90 4.26 3.17 -5.06
N GLY A 91 3.68 2.55 -4.04
CA GLY A 91 3.69 3.05 -2.68
C GLY A 91 2.72 4.22 -2.55
N VAL A 92 2.10 4.37 -1.38
CA VAL A 92 1.36 5.59 -1.06
C VAL A 92 2.39 6.71 -0.95
N GLY A 93 2.29 7.73 -1.79
CA GLY A 93 3.20 8.88 -1.77
C GLY A 93 3.41 9.36 -0.34
N ALA A 94 4.62 9.20 0.18
CA ALA A 94 4.94 9.69 1.51
C ALA A 94 4.83 11.22 1.44
N VAL A 95 4.05 11.81 2.36
CA VAL A 95 4.20 13.23 2.66
C VAL A 95 5.65 13.41 3.10
N ALA A 96 6.44 14.10 2.29
CA ALA A 96 7.82 14.39 2.63
C ALA A 96 7.82 15.28 3.88
N TYR A 97 8.18 14.71 5.03
CA TYR A 97 8.44 15.48 6.23
C TYR A 97 9.90 15.94 6.15
N GLY A 98 10.10 17.13 5.58
CA GLY A 98 11.37 17.83 5.49
C GLY A 98 11.10 19.30 5.16
N ALA A 99 11.92 20.20 5.70
CA ALA A 99 11.84 21.61 5.32
C ALA A 99 12.13 21.73 3.82
N PRO A 100 11.40 22.58 3.07
CA PRO A 100 11.65 22.77 1.65
C PRO A 100 13.09 23.24 1.47
N THR A 101 13.93 22.40 0.89
CA THR A 101 15.25 22.83 0.44
C THR A 101 15.02 23.63 -0.82
N THR A 102 15.00 24.95 -0.69
CA THR A 102 15.18 25.84 -1.82
C THR A 102 16.55 25.54 -2.41
N ILE A 103 16.58 24.81 -3.52
CA ILE A 103 17.78 24.68 -4.35
C ILE A 103 17.96 26.08 -4.96
N ILE A 104 18.86 26.85 -4.36
CA ILE A 104 19.45 28.01 -5.01
C ILE A 104 20.56 27.43 -5.89
N GLU A 105 20.39 27.56 -7.20
CA GLU A 105 21.45 27.35 -8.18
C GLU A 105 22.53 28.41 -7.93
N GLU A 106 23.66 28.01 -7.34
CA GLU A 106 24.89 28.80 -7.43
C GLU A 106 26.05 27.90 -7.85
N GLU A 107 26.84 28.48 -8.76
CA GLU A 107 27.76 27.86 -9.67
C GLU A 107 29.09 27.42 -9.01
N VAL A 108 29.73 26.51 -9.75
CA VAL A 108 31.04 25.87 -9.61
C VAL A 108 32.18 26.79 -9.11
N ALA A 109 32.95 26.30 -8.12
CA ALA A 109 34.40 26.50 -8.10
C ALA A 109 35.10 25.36 -7.33
N GLU A 110 35.98 24.68 -8.05
CA GLU A 110 36.85 23.57 -7.69
C GLU A 110 38.16 24.10 -7.09
N GLU A 111 38.65 23.56 -5.97
CA GLU A 111 40.11 23.39 -5.75
C GLU A 111 40.46 22.39 -4.62
N LYS A 112 40.98 21.24 -5.07
CA LYS A 112 42.20 20.50 -4.72
C LYS A 112 42.54 20.05 -3.28
N ALA A 113 43.02 18.80 -3.28
CA ALA A 113 43.47 17.96 -2.18
C ALA A 113 44.85 18.31 -1.61
N GLU A 114 45.04 17.97 -0.33
CA GLU A 114 46.30 17.44 0.17
C GLU A 114 46.06 16.46 1.34
N GLU A 115 46.68 15.29 1.22
CA GLU A 115 46.66 14.14 2.11
C GLU A 115 48.04 14.06 2.79
N ILE A 116 48.13 13.85 4.10
CA ILE A 116 49.25 13.18 4.79
C ILE A 116 48.74 12.52 6.09
N ALA A 117 48.97 11.20 6.16
CA ALA A 117 48.93 10.26 7.29
C ALA A 117 49.73 10.74 8.53
N THR A 118 49.60 10.28 9.78
CA THR A 118 49.04 9.11 10.49
C THR A 118 49.22 9.44 11.99
N GLU A 119 48.33 9.00 12.87
CA GLU A 119 48.66 8.20 14.08
C GLU A 119 47.46 8.10 15.03
N GLU A 120 47.27 6.89 15.53
CA GLU A 120 46.26 6.50 16.50
C GLU A 120 46.51 7.14 17.87
N GLU A 121 45.46 7.66 18.50
CA GLU A 121 45.22 7.40 19.92
C GLU A 121 43.76 7.73 20.26
N GLU A 122 43.02 6.75 20.78
CA GLU A 122 41.74 6.99 21.44
C GLU A 122 41.96 7.87 22.69
N PRO A 123 41.03 8.81 22.95
CA PRO A 123 40.55 8.91 24.31
C PRO A 123 39.02 8.90 24.35
N SER A 124 38.51 7.85 24.99
CA SER A 124 37.19 7.72 25.62
C SER A 124 36.50 9.07 25.89
N ARG A 125 35.59 9.48 25.01
CA ARG A 125 34.61 10.55 25.27
C ARG A 125 33.25 9.93 25.56
N LYS A 126 32.99 9.76 26.86
CA LYS A 126 31.63 9.62 27.43
C LYS A 126 30.75 10.78 26.95
N ARG A 127 30.03 10.59 25.83
CA ARG A 127 28.92 11.46 25.45
C ARG A 127 27.67 11.02 26.21
N ARG A 128 27.50 11.60 27.39
CA ARG A 128 26.25 11.59 28.14
C ARG A 128 25.18 12.32 27.32
N ARG A 129 24.35 11.60 26.57
CA ARG A 129 23.06 12.14 26.12
C ARG A 129 22.13 12.07 27.33
N THR A 130 21.92 13.19 28.00
CA THR A 130 20.71 13.36 28.82
C THR A 130 19.52 13.45 27.87
N ALA A 131 19.05 12.31 27.38
CA ALA A 131 17.68 12.23 26.91
C ALA A 131 16.82 12.43 28.17
N ALA A 132 16.16 13.57 28.28
CA ALA A 132 15.01 13.66 29.16
C ALA A 132 14.10 12.50 28.72
N ALA A 133 13.98 11.49 29.60
CA ALA A 133 13.11 10.37 29.37
C ALA A 133 11.69 10.93 29.28
N VAL A 134 11.25 11.27 28.08
CA VAL A 134 9.83 11.50 27.82
C VAL A 134 9.20 10.15 28.14
N ASP A 135 8.41 10.12 29.22
CA ASP A 135 7.81 8.92 29.74
C ASP A 135 7.04 8.22 28.61
N LEU A 136 7.49 7.02 28.24
CA LEU A 136 6.92 6.21 27.17
C LEU A 136 5.41 6.03 27.38
N ARG A 137 4.97 5.96 28.63
CA ARG A 137 3.55 5.86 28.98
C ARG A 137 2.79 7.14 28.59
N SER A 138 3.36 8.33 28.76
CA SER A 138 2.73 9.59 28.32
C SER A 138 2.58 9.67 26.79
N LEU A 139 3.61 9.24 26.05
CA LEU A 139 3.60 9.18 24.58
C LEU A 139 2.55 8.19 24.08
N CYS A 140 2.48 7.01 24.68
CA CYS A 140 1.46 6.00 24.34
C CYS A 140 0.04 6.51 24.65
N VAL A 141 -0.17 7.23 25.76
CA VAL A 141 -1.48 7.80 26.10
C VAL A 141 -1.89 8.86 25.07
N ALA A 142 -0.99 9.78 24.72
CA ALA A 142 -1.25 10.80 23.69
C ALA A 142 -1.57 10.16 22.33
N GLN A 143 -0.80 9.15 21.91
CA GLN A 143 -1.04 8.43 20.66
C GLN A 143 -2.40 7.71 20.65
N VAL A 144 -2.82 7.14 21.77
CA VAL A 144 -4.14 6.50 21.90
C VAL A 144 -5.27 7.54 21.84
N GLN A 145 -5.06 8.75 22.37
CA GLN A 145 -6.04 9.84 22.28
C GLN A 145 -6.20 10.31 20.83
N GLU A 146 -5.10 10.52 20.11
CA GLU A 146 -5.13 10.85 18.69
C GLU A 146 -5.84 9.76 17.86
N MET A 147 -5.51 8.48 18.13
CA MET A 147 -6.15 7.35 17.46
C MET A 147 -7.67 7.32 17.70
N LYS A 148 -8.12 7.71 18.91
CA LYS A 148 -9.56 7.82 19.23
C LYS A 148 -10.22 8.97 18.46
N LEU A 149 -9.55 10.12 18.34
CA LEU A 149 -10.05 11.26 17.58
C LEU A 149 -10.21 10.91 16.10
N ILE A 150 -9.19 10.28 15.50
CA ILE A 150 -9.23 9.81 14.10
C ILE A 150 -10.39 8.83 13.89
N ASN A 151 -10.56 7.85 14.78
CA ASN A 151 -11.67 6.91 14.69
C ASN A 151 -13.04 7.62 14.75
N SER A 152 -13.20 8.57 15.67
CA SER A 152 -14.42 9.37 15.80
C SER A 152 -14.72 10.14 14.51
N THR A 153 -13.72 10.83 13.94
CA THR A 153 -13.87 11.61 12.71
C THR A 153 -14.27 10.72 11.52
N ILE A 154 -13.65 9.54 11.38
CA ILE A 154 -14.00 8.59 10.32
C ILE A 154 -15.44 8.11 10.48
N VAL A 155 -15.85 7.70 11.68
CA VAL A 155 -17.22 7.22 11.95
C VAL A 155 -18.24 8.32 11.66
N GLN A 156 -17.96 9.56 12.05
CA GLN A 156 -18.82 10.70 11.77
C GLN A 156 -18.94 10.98 10.26
N SER A 157 -17.82 10.94 9.53
CA SER A 157 -17.81 11.15 8.08
C SER A 157 -18.62 10.08 7.35
N ILE A 158 -18.45 8.81 7.73
CA ILE A 158 -19.24 7.69 7.20
C ILE A 158 -20.72 7.91 7.53
N SER A 159 -21.08 8.17 8.78
CA SER A 159 -22.47 8.39 9.17
C SER A 159 -23.13 9.53 8.40
N LYS A 160 -22.41 10.64 8.18
CA LYS A 160 -22.90 11.76 7.36
C LYS A 160 -23.15 11.33 5.91
N LYS A 161 -22.19 10.65 5.28
CA LYS A 161 -22.35 10.14 3.90
C LYS A 161 -23.52 9.18 3.76
N TRP A 162 -23.71 8.28 4.73
CA TRP A 162 -24.85 7.35 4.73
C TRP A 162 -26.20 8.06 4.83
N LYS A 163 -26.29 9.13 5.63
CA LYS A 163 -27.52 9.93 5.72
C LYS A 163 -27.85 10.63 4.40
N VAL A 164 -26.84 11.21 3.74
CA VAL A 164 -27.02 11.85 2.42
C VAL A 164 -27.50 10.83 1.39
N PHE A 165 -26.83 9.67 1.32
CA PHE A 165 -27.22 8.61 0.39
C PHE A 165 -28.65 8.11 0.62
N ALA A 166 -29.05 7.93 1.89
CA ALA A 166 -30.43 7.56 2.23
C ALA A 166 -31.45 8.63 1.84
N GLN A 167 -31.08 9.92 1.88
CA GLN A 167 -31.96 11.00 1.41
C GLN A 167 -32.08 11.02 -0.11
N GLU A 168 -30.99 10.80 -0.85
CA GLU A 168 -30.99 10.71 -2.32
C GLU A 168 -31.83 9.53 -2.82
N ASP A 169 -31.68 8.36 -2.21
CA ASP A 169 -32.51 7.17 -2.54
C ASP A 169 -34.00 7.43 -2.30
N LEU A 170 -34.35 8.12 -1.21
CA LEU A 170 -35.72 8.52 -0.93
C LEU A 170 -36.25 9.54 -1.97
N HIS A 171 -35.42 10.47 -2.42
CA HIS A 171 -35.78 11.45 -3.45
C HIS A 171 -36.07 10.76 -4.78
N LEU A 172 -35.17 9.87 -5.22
CA LEU A 172 -35.34 9.10 -6.46
C LEU A 172 -36.62 8.25 -6.45
N LYS A 173 -36.93 7.61 -5.31
CA LYS A 173 -38.17 6.84 -5.15
C LYS A 173 -39.42 7.72 -5.28
N LYS A 174 -39.39 8.94 -4.74
CA LYS A 174 -40.50 9.90 -4.88
C LYS A 174 -40.67 10.36 -6.32
N GLU A 175 -39.58 10.68 -7.02
CA GLU A 175 -39.63 11.08 -8.43
C GLU A 175 -40.17 9.97 -9.33
N HIS A 176 -39.77 8.72 -9.09
CA HIS A 176 -40.28 7.58 -9.84
C HIS A 176 -41.79 7.35 -9.59
N PHE A 177 -42.24 7.50 -8.34
CA PHE A 177 -43.67 7.40 -8.00
C PHE A 177 -44.49 8.51 -8.67
N GLN A 178 -43.98 9.74 -8.70
CA GLN A 178 -44.68 10.88 -9.31
C GLN A 178 -44.76 10.78 -10.84
N LYS A 179 -43.74 10.23 -11.50
CA LYS A 179 -43.75 9.98 -12.95
C LYS A 179 -44.72 8.87 -13.35
N ASN A 180 -44.90 7.85 -12.50
CA ASN A 180 -45.73 6.68 -12.81
C ASN A 180 -47.18 6.79 -12.30
N GLY A 181 -47.49 7.76 -11.44
CA GLY A 181 -48.85 7.99 -10.91
C GLY A 181 -49.70 9.00 -11.71
N ASN A 182 -49.17 9.53 -12.82
CA ASN A 182 -49.81 10.58 -13.63
C ASN A 182 -50.24 10.11 -15.03
N SER A 183 -50.34 8.79 -15.26
CA SER A 183 -50.90 8.14 -16.46
C SER A 183 -52.26 7.51 -16.15
#